data_AF-A0A950JID4-F1
#
_entry.id   AF-A0A950JID4-F1
#
_cell.length_a   1.000
_cell.length_b   1.000
_cell.length_c   1.000
_cell.angle_alpha   90.00
_cell.angle_beta   90.00
_cell.angle_gamma   90.00
#
_symmetry.space_group_name_H-M   'P 1'
#
loop_
_entity.id
_entity.type
_entity.pdbx_description
1 polymer ?
#
loop_
_entity_poly.entity_id
_entity_poly.type
_entity_poly.pdbx_seq_one_letter_code
_entity_poly.pdbx_strand_id
1 'polypeptide(L)'
;MRRAIQPAPGRRAATILRLALAGPLLLTSISPGSLVLAQETPGLHAPTIQSAPTPSAASPTPLAVDNKQTSAAPASGDPSGSAPTAPTVGSLPADLSPWSMFLNADIVVKIVMVGLAFASVVTWTVWLAKGLELVLAKRRARAATLKLRRAKSLQEATREVESGWTRNGAVADLVQEAATEARESEGLSADGVKERLAIELSRIEARAGRRMAHGTGLLATIGATAPFVGLF
;
A
#
# COMPACT_ATOMS: atom_id res chain seq x y z
N MET A 1 54.71 -6.63 -1.39
CA MET A 1 53.70 -5.53 -1.44
C MET A 1 52.45 -6.00 -2.20
N ARG A 2 51.40 -6.47 -1.52
CA ARG A 2 50.06 -6.65 -2.10
C ARG A 2 49.04 -6.14 -1.08
N ARG A 3 48.51 -4.92 -1.28
CA ARG A 3 47.39 -4.41 -0.48
C ARG A 3 46.12 -5.08 -0.99
N ALA A 4 45.52 -5.93 -0.16
CA ALA A 4 44.18 -6.45 -0.37
C ALA A 4 43.17 -5.31 -0.24
N ILE A 5 42.47 -5.01 -1.34
CA ILE A 5 41.34 -4.08 -1.36
C ILE A 5 40.16 -4.79 -0.73
N GLN A 6 39.91 -4.53 0.55
CA GLN A 6 38.69 -4.99 1.23
C GLN A 6 37.49 -4.15 0.74
N PRO A 7 36.43 -4.75 0.18
CA PRO A 7 35.24 -4.01 -0.21
C PRO A 7 34.43 -3.59 1.03
N ALA A 8 34.13 -2.29 1.14
CA ALA A 8 33.37 -1.70 2.24
C ALA A 8 31.99 -2.36 2.46
N PRO A 9 31.59 -2.64 3.73
CA PRO A 9 30.41 -3.44 4.05
C PRO A 9 29.04 -2.77 3.72
N GLY A 10 29.02 -1.49 3.33
CA GLY A 10 27.78 -0.75 3.09
C GLY A 10 27.17 -0.87 1.70
N ARG A 11 27.90 -1.38 0.69
CA ARG A 11 27.40 -1.40 -0.70
C ARG A 11 26.47 -2.58 -0.99
N ARG A 12 26.63 -3.71 -0.29
CA ARG A 12 25.86 -4.94 -0.54
C ARG A 12 24.41 -4.85 -0.04
N ALA A 13 24.19 -4.21 1.11
CA ALA A 13 22.83 -4.00 1.64
C ALA A 13 21.98 -3.08 0.74
N ALA A 14 22.60 -2.05 0.15
CA ALA A 14 21.92 -1.15 -0.78
C ALA A 14 21.54 -1.83 -2.12
N THR A 15 22.34 -2.80 -2.58
CA THR A 15 22.04 -3.57 -3.79
C THR A 15 20.92 -4.57 -3.57
N ILE A 16 20.88 -5.25 -2.41
CA ILE A 16 19.80 -6.20 -2.08
C ILE A 16 18.46 -5.46 -1.92
N LEU A 17 18.48 -4.26 -1.32
CA LEU A 17 17.28 -3.41 -1.20
C LEU A 17 16.80 -2.86 -2.56
N ARG A 18 17.71 -2.60 -3.51
CA ARG A 18 17.37 -2.21 -4.88
C ARG A 18 16.84 -3.38 -5.71
N LEU A 19 17.31 -4.61 -5.46
CA LEU A 19 16.81 -5.81 -6.15
C LEU A 19 15.39 -6.17 -5.70
N ALA A 20 15.06 -5.96 -4.42
CA ALA A 20 13.71 -6.17 -3.89
C ALA A 20 12.66 -5.16 -4.39
N LEU A 21 13.09 -4.00 -4.92
CA LEU A 21 12.19 -3.02 -5.54
C LEU A 21 12.05 -3.21 -7.07
N ALA A 22 12.87 -4.07 -7.68
CA ALA A 22 12.96 -4.24 -9.13
C ALA A 22 12.31 -5.54 -9.65
N GLY A 23 11.77 -6.40 -8.80
CA GLY A 23 11.04 -7.61 -9.22
C GLY A 23 9.78 -7.80 -8.38
N PRO A 24 8.55 -7.81 -8.96
CA PRO A 24 8.20 -7.99 -10.37
C PRO A 24 7.40 -6.81 -10.96
N LEU A 25 8.00 -6.09 -11.93
CA LEU A 25 7.28 -5.26 -12.89
C LEU A 25 6.92 -6.12 -14.11
N LEU A 26 5.93 -6.99 -13.97
CA LEU A 26 5.32 -7.73 -15.09
C LEU A 26 3.82 -7.88 -14.83
N LEU A 27 3.07 -6.82 -15.14
CA LEU A 27 1.72 -6.97 -15.73
C LEU A 27 1.48 -5.78 -16.67
N THR A 28 1.58 -6.15 -17.94
CA THR A 28 1.16 -5.54 -19.20
C THR A 28 0.12 -4.40 -19.17
N SER A 29 0.46 -3.39 -19.98
CA SER A 29 -0.39 -2.38 -20.64
C SER A 29 -1.87 -2.75 -20.83
N ILE A 30 -2.76 -1.93 -20.27
CA ILE A 30 -4.11 -1.72 -20.79
C ILE A 30 -4.25 -0.23 -21.09
N SER A 31 -4.14 0.10 -22.37
CA SER A 31 -4.47 1.39 -22.94
C SER A 31 -5.94 1.34 -23.38
N PRO A 32 -6.87 2.11 -22.79
CA PRO A 32 -8.16 2.32 -23.43
C PRO A 32 -7.93 3.27 -24.61
N GLY A 33 -8.04 2.71 -25.81
CA GLY A 33 -7.86 3.40 -27.08
C GLY A 33 -8.82 4.57 -27.26
N SER A 34 -8.28 5.63 -27.85
CA SER A 34 -9.04 6.67 -28.52
C SER A 34 -9.81 6.06 -29.70
N LEU A 35 -11.13 6.06 -29.62
CA LEU A 35 -12.00 6.05 -30.80
C LEU A 35 -12.47 7.49 -31.01
N VAL A 36 -11.92 8.11 -32.06
CA VAL A 36 -12.36 9.38 -32.64
C VAL A 36 -12.88 9.06 -34.04
N LEU A 37 -14.14 9.46 -34.34
CA LEU A 37 -14.64 10.22 -35.51
C LEU A 37 -16.18 10.07 -35.51
N ALA A 38 -16.94 11.13 -35.21
CA ALA A 38 -17.55 12.09 -36.15
C ALA A 38 -19.01 11.72 -36.49
N GLN A 39 -19.90 12.73 -36.58
CA GLN A 39 -21.33 12.62 -36.21
C GLN A 39 -22.02 13.98 -35.92
N GLU A 40 -21.95 14.95 -36.84
CA GLU A 40 -22.84 16.12 -37.08
C GLU A 40 -23.63 16.86 -35.95
N THR A 41 -23.45 18.19 -35.91
CA THR A 41 -24.38 19.27 -35.48
C THR A 41 -25.69 19.32 -36.32
N PRO A 42 -26.70 20.17 -36.01
CA PRO A 42 -27.34 20.57 -34.74
C PRO A 42 -28.88 20.41 -34.79
N GLY A 43 -29.55 20.00 -33.71
CA GLY A 43 -31.00 19.77 -33.70
C GLY A 43 -31.65 20.09 -32.35
N LEU A 44 -32.55 21.06 -32.38
CA LEU A 44 -33.26 21.68 -31.27
C LEU A 44 -34.45 20.81 -30.81
N HIS A 45 -34.31 19.91 -29.84
CA HIS A 45 -35.48 19.34 -29.14
C HIS A 45 -35.15 18.98 -27.68
N ALA A 46 -35.83 19.64 -26.75
CA ALA A 46 -36.01 19.16 -25.39
C ALA A 46 -37.10 18.08 -25.37
N PRO A 47 -36.88 16.95 -24.69
CA PRO A 47 -37.98 16.24 -24.07
C PRO A 47 -37.73 16.00 -22.58
N THR A 48 -38.68 16.50 -21.79
CA THR A 48 -39.22 15.92 -20.55
C THR A 48 -38.60 14.59 -20.11
N ILE A 49 -37.87 14.60 -18.98
CA ILE A 49 -37.63 13.34 -18.24
C ILE A 49 -38.89 12.99 -17.45
N GLN A 50 -39.57 12.00 -18.01
CA GLN A 50 -40.66 11.23 -17.46
C GLN A 50 -40.17 10.38 -16.27
N SER A 51 -40.99 10.33 -15.22
CA SER A 51 -40.80 9.58 -13.99
C SER A 51 -40.51 8.10 -14.25
N ALA A 52 -39.45 7.56 -13.62
CA ALA A 52 -39.22 6.12 -13.50
C ALA A 52 -39.29 5.71 -12.01
N PRO A 53 -39.96 4.58 -11.68
CA PRO A 53 -40.31 4.23 -10.32
C PRO A 53 -39.12 3.71 -9.51
N THR A 54 -39.14 4.07 -8.23
CA THR A 54 -38.31 3.58 -7.14
C THR A 54 -38.41 2.05 -7.01
N PRO A 55 -37.30 1.29 -6.96
CA PRO A 55 -37.35 -0.10 -6.55
C PRO A 55 -37.66 -0.20 -5.04
N SER A 56 -38.79 -0.84 -4.76
CA SER A 56 -39.31 -1.14 -3.43
C SER A 56 -38.34 -2.04 -2.65
N ALA A 57 -38.04 -1.64 -1.41
CA ALA A 57 -37.32 -2.45 -0.44
C ALA A 57 -38.17 -3.66 -0.03
N ALA A 58 -37.72 -4.86 -0.41
CA ALA A 58 -38.28 -6.11 0.07
C ALA A 58 -37.63 -6.50 1.40
N SER A 59 -38.39 -6.38 2.50
CA SER A 59 -38.06 -6.96 3.80
C SER A 59 -38.22 -8.49 3.75
N PRO A 60 -37.29 -9.29 4.31
CA PRO A 60 -37.51 -10.72 4.45
C PRO A 60 -38.50 -11.00 5.60
N THR A 61 -39.61 -11.65 5.26
CA THR A 61 -40.56 -12.24 6.21
C THR A 61 -39.93 -13.44 6.91
N PRO A 62 -40.03 -13.57 8.24
CA PRO A 62 -39.57 -14.77 8.93
C PRO A 62 -40.57 -15.91 8.71
N LEU A 63 -40.09 -17.02 8.14
CA LEU A 63 -40.83 -18.27 8.08
C LEU A 63 -40.96 -18.83 9.51
N ALA A 64 -42.16 -18.72 10.06
CA ALA A 64 -42.55 -19.44 11.27
C ALA A 64 -42.60 -20.94 10.96
N VAL A 65 -41.67 -21.70 11.55
CA VAL A 65 -41.67 -23.17 11.52
C VAL A 65 -42.74 -23.66 12.50
N ASP A 66 -43.80 -24.24 11.95
CA ASP A 66 -44.86 -24.97 12.67
C ASP A 66 -44.24 -26.22 13.32
N ASN A 67 -43.93 -26.14 14.61
CA ASN A 67 -43.42 -27.26 15.38
C ASN A 67 -44.60 -28.16 15.82
N LYS A 68 -45.10 -29.01 14.91
CA LYS A 68 -45.99 -30.12 15.29
C LYS A 68 -45.20 -31.20 16.03
N GLN A 69 -45.11 -31.01 17.34
CA GLN A 69 -44.64 -32.02 18.27
C GLN A 69 -45.73 -33.09 18.44
N THR A 70 -45.68 -34.13 17.62
CA THR A 70 -46.46 -35.35 17.84
C THR A 70 -45.80 -36.15 18.96
N SER A 71 -46.28 -35.97 20.19
CA SER A 71 -45.97 -36.85 21.31
C SER A 71 -46.77 -38.14 21.14
N ALA A 72 -46.12 -39.18 20.62
CA ALA A 72 -46.67 -40.53 20.60
C ALA A 72 -45.92 -41.36 21.64
N ALA A 73 -46.54 -41.56 22.80
CA ALA A 73 -46.17 -42.61 23.74
C ALA A 73 -46.59 -43.98 23.20
N PRO A 74 -45.77 -45.03 23.31
CA PRO A 74 -46.26 -46.39 23.23
C PRO A 74 -46.32 -47.03 24.63
N ALA A 75 -47.43 -47.72 24.82
CA ALA A 75 -47.74 -48.55 25.97
C ALA A 75 -46.79 -49.74 26.11
N SER A 76 -46.65 -50.18 27.35
CA SER A 76 -46.06 -51.45 27.79
C SER A 76 -46.74 -52.68 27.18
N GLY A 77 -45.95 -53.63 26.68
CA GLY A 77 -46.38 -54.97 26.25
C GLY A 77 -45.26 -55.85 25.72
N ASP A 78 -44.58 -56.56 26.63
CA ASP A 78 -43.90 -57.88 26.56
C ASP A 78 -42.78 -58.24 25.54
N PRO A 79 -41.91 -59.22 25.90
CA PRO A 79 -40.53 -59.33 25.43
C PRO A 79 -40.34 -60.48 24.44
N SER A 80 -39.67 -60.23 23.31
CA SER A 80 -38.80 -61.18 22.59
C SER A 80 -38.43 -60.62 21.22
N GLY A 81 -37.14 -60.69 20.88
CA GLY A 81 -36.68 -60.58 19.50
C GLY A 81 -35.78 -59.39 19.22
N SER A 82 -34.48 -59.67 19.18
CA SER A 82 -33.43 -58.95 18.47
C SER A 82 -33.23 -57.47 18.82
N ALA A 83 -32.11 -57.19 19.49
CA ALA A 83 -31.58 -55.85 19.75
C ALA A 83 -31.72 -54.93 18.52
N PRO A 84 -32.32 -53.74 18.65
CA PRO A 84 -32.23 -52.74 17.60
C PRO A 84 -30.77 -52.31 17.54
N THR A 85 -30.12 -52.56 16.40
CA THR A 85 -28.89 -51.86 16.02
C THR A 85 -29.14 -50.37 16.20
N ALA A 86 -28.49 -49.79 17.21
CA ALA A 86 -28.43 -48.34 17.36
C ALA A 86 -28.05 -47.75 16.00
N PRO A 87 -28.72 -46.69 15.53
CA PRO A 87 -28.25 -46.00 14.34
C PRO A 87 -26.82 -45.57 14.64
N THR A 88 -25.86 -46.11 13.89
CA THR A 88 -24.51 -45.58 13.85
C THR A 88 -24.68 -44.10 13.51
N VAL A 89 -24.56 -43.24 14.52
CA VAL A 89 -24.44 -41.79 14.31
C VAL A 89 -23.34 -41.65 13.27
N GLY A 90 -23.74 -41.20 12.08
CA GLY A 90 -22.84 -41.11 10.92
C GLY A 90 -21.54 -40.46 11.40
N SER A 91 -20.44 -41.18 11.18
CA SER A 91 -19.10 -40.68 11.41
C SER A 91 -19.04 -39.24 10.92
N LEU A 92 -18.84 -38.27 11.83
CA LEU A 92 -18.48 -36.92 11.39
C LEU A 92 -17.31 -37.10 10.43
N PRO A 93 -17.37 -36.57 9.19
CA PRO A 93 -16.26 -36.68 8.25
C PRO A 93 -14.99 -36.19 8.95
N ALA A 94 -14.13 -37.14 9.32
CA ALA A 94 -12.93 -36.88 10.07
C ALA A 94 -11.87 -36.40 9.08
N ASP A 95 -12.04 -35.16 8.60
CA ASP A 95 -11.01 -34.33 7.98
C ASP A 95 -11.56 -32.93 7.67
N LEU A 96 -11.99 -32.21 8.72
CA LEU A 96 -12.27 -30.77 8.68
C LEU A 96 -11.01 -29.94 8.99
N SER A 97 -9.82 -30.47 8.68
CA SER A 97 -8.60 -29.69 8.81
C SER A 97 -8.58 -28.57 7.75
N PRO A 98 -8.09 -27.36 8.04
CA PRO A 98 -7.90 -26.32 7.02
C PRO A 98 -7.06 -26.81 5.82
N TRP A 99 -6.19 -27.79 6.05
CA TRP A 99 -5.37 -28.44 5.04
C TRP A 99 -6.17 -29.32 4.08
N SER A 100 -7.06 -30.18 4.59
CA SER A 100 -7.94 -31.02 3.76
C SER A 100 -8.98 -30.18 3.02
N MET A 101 -9.46 -29.07 3.60
CA MET A 101 -10.33 -28.12 2.90
C MET A 101 -9.60 -27.43 1.74
N PHE A 102 -8.33 -27.05 1.92
CA PHE A 102 -7.52 -26.46 0.85
C PHE A 102 -7.25 -27.45 -0.29
N LEU A 103 -6.93 -28.70 0.02
CA LEU A 103 -6.66 -29.73 -1.01
C LEU A 103 -7.90 -30.00 -1.89
N ASN A 104 -9.08 -30.00 -1.28
CA ASN A 104 -10.36 -30.21 -1.97
C ASN A 104 -10.97 -28.92 -2.58
N ALA A 105 -10.35 -27.76 -2.34
CA ALA A 105 -10.83 -26.49 -2.90
C ALA A 105 -10.62 -26.40 -4.43
N ASP A 106 -11.45 -25.58 -5.06
CA ASP A 106 -11.34 -25.23 -6.47
C ASP A 106 -9.97 -24.59 -6.78
N ILE A 107 -9.47 -24.79 -8.01
CA ILE A 107 -8.20 -24.22 -8.47
C ILE A 107 -8.16 -22.70 -8.36
N VAL A 108 -9.30 -22.02 -8.59
CA VAL A 108 -9.40 -20.55 -8.46
C VAL A 108 -9.13 -20.14 -7.01
N VAL A 109 -9.77 -20.80 -6.04
CA VAL A 109 -9.58 -20.53 -4.61
C VAL A 109 -8.13 -20.78 -4.19
N LYS A 110 -7.51 -21.85 -4.68
CA LYS A 110 -6.09 -22.14 -4.41
C LYS A 110 -5.18 -21.01 -4.90
N ILE A 111 -5.42 -20.51 -6.11
CA ILE A 111 -4.65 -19.38 -6.68
C ILE A 111 -4.88 -18.12 -5.85
N VAL A 112 -6.12 -17.80 -5.47
CA VAL A 112 -6.45 -16.64 -4.63
C VAL A 112 -5.73 -16.72 -3.29
N MET A 113 -5.77 -17.86 -2.60
CA MET A 113 -5.10 -18.04 -1.30
C MET A 113 -3.59 -17.86 -1.38
N VAL A 114 -2.95 -18.42 -2.41
CA VAL A 114 -1.50 -18.23 -2.65
C VAL A 114 -1.20 -16.78 -3.02
N GLY A 115 -2.03 -16.15 -3.86
CA GLY A 115 -1.91 -14.74 -4.23
C GLY A 115 -2.01 -13.80 -3.03
N LEU A 116 -2.95 -14.05 -2.12
CA LEU A 116 -3.10 -13.30 -0.87
C LEU A 116 -1.90 -13.49 0.06
N ALA A 117 -1.39 -14.72 0.19
CA ALA A 117 -0.18 -14.98 0.96
C ALA A 117 1.04 -14.23 0.40
N PHE A 118 1.22 -14.24 -0.93
CA PHE A 118 2.29 -13.49 -1.58
C PHE A 118 2.14 -11.98 -1.42
N ALA A 119 0.93 -11.45 -1.64
CA ALA A 119 0.64 -10.02 -1.48
C ALA A 119 0.92 -9.52 -0.05
N SER A 120 0.67 -10.36 0.97
CA SER A 120 1.03 -10.06 2.35
C SER A 120 2.54 -9.87 2.54
N VAL A 121 3.36 -10.79 2.02
CA VAL A 121 4.83 -10.70 2.10
C VAL A 121 5.35 -9.45 1.37
N VAL A 122 4.82 -9.15 0.19
CA VAL A 122 5.17 -7.94 -0.57
C VAL A 122 4.83 -6.68 0.24
N THR A 123 3.61 -6.60 0.77
CA THR A 123 3.14 -5.44 1.55
C THR A 123 4.04 -5.19 2.76
N TRP A 124 4.36 -6.24 3.51
CA TRP A 124 5.23 -6.13 4.68
C TRP A 124 6.65 -5.69 4.32
N THR A 125 7.20 -6.22 3.22
CA THR A 125 8.53 -5.86 2.72
C THR A 125 8.60 -4.40 2.28
N VAL A 126 7.60 -3.94 1.52
CA VAL A 126 7.51 -2.53 1.09
C VAL A 126 7.37 -1.60 2.29
N TRP A 127 6.51 -1.95 3.25
CA TRP A 127 6.34 -1.18 4.48
C TRP A 127 7.65 -1.08 5.26
N LEU A 128 8.38 -2.18 5.43
CA LEU A 128 9.67 -2.20 6.13
C LEU A 128 10.74 -1.38 5.40
N ALA A 129 10.86 -1.53 4.08
CA ALA A 129 11.80 -0.79 3.26
C ALA A 129 11.54 0.72 3.33
N LYS A 130 10.28 1.15 3.20
CA LYS A 130 9.87 2.55 3.30
C LYS A 130 10.03 3.11 4.71
N GLY A 131 9.70 2.32 5.72
CA GLY A 131 9.93 2.67 7.11
C GLY A 131 11.40 2.96 7.38
N LEU A 132 12.30 2.07 6.92
CA LEU A 132 13.73 2.26 7.08
C LEU A 132 14.24 3.48 6.30
N GLU A 133 13.82 3.65 5.04
CA GLU A 133 14.15 4.83 4.21
C GLU A 133 13.80 6.15 4.93
N LEU A 134 12.57 6.27 5.42
CA LEU A 134 12.08 7.47 6.12
C LEU A 134 12.78 7.68 7.46
N VAL A 135 13.05 6.63 8.22
CA VAL A 135 13.78 6.72 9.49
C VAL A 135 15.22 7.22 9.25
N LEU A 136 15.93 6.70 8.26
CA LEU A 136 17.27 7.18 7.92
C LEU A 136 17.23 8.62 7.40
N ALA A 137 16.27 8.97 6.54
CA ALA A 137 16.11 10.33 6.05
C ALA A 137 15.84 11.31 7.21
N LYS A 138 14.93 10.97 8.12
CA LYS A 138 14.60 11.76 9.32
C LYS A 138 15.80 11.92 10.25
N ARG A 139 16.54 10.83 10.50
CA ARG A 139 17.74 10.88 11.35
C ARG A 139 18.80 11.80 10.75
N ARG A 140 19.01 11.72 9.43
CA ARG A 140 19.94 12.60 8.72
C ARG A 140 19.48 14.06 8.78
N ALA A 141 18.22 14.33 8.48
CA ALA A 141 17.66 15.68 8.53
C ALA A 141 17.84 16.31 9.92
N ARG A 142 17.52 15.57 10.99
CA ARG A 142 17.74 16.01 12.37
C ARG A 142 19.21 16.34 12.66
N ALA A 143 20.14 15.48 12.22
CA ALA A 143 21.57 15.72 12.41
C ALA A 143 22.06 16.97 11.65
N ALA A 144 21.61 17.16 10.40
CA ALA A 144 21.93 18.34 9.61
C ALA A 144 21.34 19.62 10.23
N THR A 145 20.08 19.59 10.68
CA THR A 145 19.46 20.73 11.38
C THR A 145 20.19 21.06 12.68
N LEU A 146 20.67 20.06 13.43
CA LEU A 146 21.43 20.30 14.66
C LEU A 146 22.76 21.00 14.38
N LYS A 147 23.46 20.63 13.29
CA LYS A 147 24.66 21.32 12.81
C LYS A 147 24.33 22.76 12.41
N LEU A 148 23.24 22.96 11.68
CA LEU A 148 22.79 24.28 11.24
C LEU A 148 22.50 25.22 12.41
N ARG A 149 21.87 24.71 13.48
CA ARG A 149 21.58 25.48 14.70
C ARG A 149 22.82 25.89 15.50
N ARG A 150 23.95 25.21 15.31
CA ARG A 150 25.21 25.49 16.04
C ARG A 150 26.14 26.42 15.27
N ALA A 151 26.05 26.42 13.94
CA ALA A 151 26.86 27.27 13.09
C ALA A 151 26.54 28.76 13.32
N LYS A 152 27.57 29.61 13.29
CA LYS A 152 27.46 31.06 13.48
C LYS A 152 27.41 31.83 12.16
N SER A 153 27.72 31.17 11.05
CA SER A 153 27.67 31.73 9.70
C SER A 153 27.16 30.71 8.69
N LEU A 154 26.69 31.19 7.53
CA LEU A 154 26.23 30.33 6.44
C LEU A 154 27.37 29.45 5.90
N GLN A 155 28.58 30.01 5.79
CA GLN A 155 29.76 29.28 5.33
C GLN A 155 30.16 28.14 6.29
N GLU A 156 30.08 28.39 7.60
CA GLU A 156 30.29 27.35 8.62
C GLU A 156 29.19 26.27 8.55
N ALA A 157 27.93 26.69 8.42
CA ALA A 157 26.79 25.81 8.25
C ALA A 157 26.94 24.87 7.03
N THR A 158 27.33 25.40 5.88
CA THR A 158 27.57 24.61 4.67
C THR A 158 28.67 23.59 4.89
N ARG A 159 29.83 24.01 5.42
CA ARG A 159 30.95 23.09 5.72
C ARG A 159 30.56 21.98 6.70
N GLU A 160 29.84 22.34 7.75
CA GLU A 160 29.38 21.38 8.75
C GLU A 160 28.39 20.38 8.16
N VAL A 161 27.41 20.83 7.38
CA VAL A 161 26.39 19.95 6.76
C VAL A 161 27.01 19.05 5.69
N GLU A 162 27.94 19.56 4.89
CA GLU A 162 28.69 18.80 3.88
C GLU A 162 29.65 17.77 4.48
N SER A 163 30.01 17.90 5.76
CA SER A 163 30.86 16.92 6.43
C SER A 163 30.11 15.60 6.72
N GLY A 164 30.67 14.49 6.23
CA GLY A 164 30.22 13.14 6.56
C GLY A 164 28.88 12.74 5.94
N TRP A 165 28.03 12.06 6.73
CA TRP A 165 26.80 11.43 6.24
C TRP A 165 25.64 12.42 6.02
N THR A 166 25.75 13.67 6.51
CA THR A 166 24.71 14.71 6.35
C THR A 166 24.75 15.41 5.00
N ARG A 167 25.79 15.19 4.19
CA ARG A 167 26.00 15.82 2.88
C ARG A 167 24.94 15.51 1.81
N ASN A 168 24.03 14.58 2.08
CA ASN A 168 23.04 14.11 1.11
C ASN A 168 21.63 14.36 1.63
N GLY A 169 20.75 14.94 0.81
CA GLY A 169 19.32 15.04 1.10
C GLY A 169 18.85 16.47 1.37
N ALA A 170 17.55 16.63 1.60
CA ALA A 170 16.87 17.92 1.47
C ALA A 170 17.50 19.07 2.28
N VAL A 171 17.95 18.84 3.51
CA VAL A 171 18.57 19.89 4.32
C VAL A 171 19.92 20.34 3.73
N ALA A 172 20.71 19.41 3.17
CA ALA A 172 21.94 19.76 2.49
C ALA A 172 21.66 20.54 1.19
N ASP A 173 20.67 20.10 0.42
CA ASP A 173 20.24 20.79 -0.82
C ASP A 173 19.79 22.23 -0.52
N LEU A 174 19.00 22.44 0.54
CA LEU A 174 18.57 23.78 1.00
C LEU A 174 19.75 24.69 1.40
N VAL A 175 20.71 24.14 2.14
CA VAL A 175 21.89 24.91 2.61
C VAL A 175 22.82 25.25 1.45
N GLN A 176 22.98 24.34 0.49
CA GLN A 176 23.77 24.56 -0.72
C GLN A 176 23.14 25.63 -1.59
N GLU A 177 21.81 25.59 -1.78
CA GLU A 177 21.08 26.61 -2.53
C GLU A 177 21.23 27.98 -1.89
N ALA A 178 21.02 28.07 -0.57
CA ALA A 178 21.20 29.32 0.17
C ALA A 178 22.64 29.87 0.07
N ALA A 179 23.65 29.01 0.12
CA ALA A 179 25.05 29.41 -0.02
C ALA A 179 25.39 29.86 -1.45
N THR A 180 24.71 29.30 -2.46
CA THR A 180 24.89 29.67 -3.87
C THR A 180 24.23 31.02 -4.14
N GLU A 181 22.96 31.19 -3.77
CA GLU A 181 22.23 32.45 -3.93
C GLU A 181 22.93 33.61 -3.20
N ALA A 182 23.48 33.35 -2.00
CA ALA A 182 24.21 34.37 -1.23
C ALA A 182 25.51 34.84 -1.92
N ARG A 183 26.19 33.96 -2.66
CA ARG A 183 27.41 34.30 -3.43
C ARG A 183 27.05 35.03 -4.73
N GLU A 184 26.00 34.59 -5.41
CA GLU A 184 25.57 35.19 -6.68
C GLU A 184 24.93 36.57 -6.49
N SER A 185 24.39 36.82 -5.30
CA SER A 185 23.68 38.06 -4.97
C SER A 185 24.55 39.12 -4.28
N GLU A 186 25.87 38.99 -4.31
CA GLU A 186 26.77 40.01 -3.77
C GLU A 186 26.50 41.38 -4.43
N GLY A 187 26.17 42.39 -3.63
CA GLY A 187 25.84 43.74 -4.09
C GLY A 187 24.37 44.00 -4.46
N LEU A 188 23.49 42.99 -4.36
CA LEU A 188 22.05 43.15 -4.58
C LEU A 188 21.29 43.55 -3.30
N SER A 189 20.06 44.06 -3.47
CA SER A 189 19.17 44.34 -2.34
C SER A 189 18.82 43.06 -1.58
N ALA A 190 19.04 43.08 -0.26
CA ALA A 190 18.81 41.93 0.60
C ALA A 190 17.36 41.42 0.58
N ASP A 191 16.38 42.30 0.39
CA ASP A 191 14.97 41.90 0.43
C ASP A 191 14.56 41.09 -0.81
N GLY A 192 15.00 41.52 -2.00
CA GLY A 192 14.76 40.76 -3.23
C GLY A 192 15.47 39.40 -3.23
N VAL A 193 16.66 39.33 -2.63
CA VAL A 193 17.42 38.06 -2.48
C VAL A 193 16.69 37.10 -1.55
N LYS A 194 16.19 37.57 -0.41
CA LYS A 194 15.43 36.73 0.54
C LYS A 194 14.14 36.20 -0.09
N GLU A 195 13.44 37.01 -0.90
CA GLU A 195 12.21 36.59 -1.57
C GLU A 195 12.48 35.48 -2.60
N ARG A 196 13.49 35.65 -3.48
CA ARG A 196 13.89 34.62 -4.43
C ARG A 196 14.34 33.35 -3.72
N LEU A 197 15.18 33.49 -2.69
CA LEU A 197 15.63 32.35 -1.90
C LEU A 197 14.44 31.62 -1.27
N ALA A 198 13.49 32.33 -0.66
CA ALA A 198 12.31 31.71 -0.06
C ALA A 198 11.51 30.89 -1.08
N ILE A 199 11.34 31.41 -2.30
CA ILE A 199 10.69 30.68 -3.40
C ILE A 199 11.48 29.42 -3.75
N GLU A 200 12.79 29.49 -3.91
CA GLU A 200 13.60 28.33 -4.31
C GLU A 200 13.67 27.27 -3.19
N LEU A 201 13.81 27.68 -1.92
CA LEU A 201 13.74 26.79 -0.78
C LEU A 201 12.37 26.06 -0.71
N SER A 202 11.27 26.76 -0.99
CA SER A 202 9.92 26.15 -1.03
C SER A 202 9.81 25.08 -2.13
N ARG A 203 10.47 25.28 -3.28
CA ARG A 203 10.51 24.31 -4.38
C ARG A 203 11.32 23.08 -4.00
N ILE A 204 12.46 23.26 -3.32
CA ILE A 204 13.29 22.17 -2.82
C ILE A 204 12.51 21.36 -1.77
N GLU A 205 11.82 22.01 -0.85
CA GLU A 205 10.97 21.36 0.15
C GLU A 205 9.85 20.55 -0.52
N ALA A 206 9.13 21.15 -1.47
CA ALA A 206 8.07 20.46 -2.20
C ALA A 206 8.61 19.25 -2.98
N ARG A 207 9.80 19.36 -3.59
CA ARG A 207 10.48 18.25 -4.28
C ARG A 207 10.86 17.14 -3.30
N ALA A 208 11.36 17.49 -2.12
CA ALA A 208 11.69 16.54 -1.07
C ALA A 208 10.43 15.79 -0.59
N GLY A 209 9.32 16.51 -0.36
CA GLY A 209 8.04 15.93 0.01
C GLY A 209 7.51 14.93 -1.02
N ARG A 210 7.52 15.29 -2.31
CA ARG A 210 7.13 14.37 -3.40
C ARG A 210 8.00 13.11 -3.46
N ARG A 211 9.32 13.25 -3.25
CA ARG A 211 10.23 12.09 -3.19
C ARG A 211 9.92 11.17 -2.01
N MET A 212 9.56 11.72 -0.84
CA MET A 212 9.15 10.92 0.32
C MET A 212 7.84 10.18 0.09
N ALA A 213 6.91 10.77 -0.66
CA ALA A 213 5.63 10.15 -1.03
C ALA A 213 5.76 9.13 -2.19
N HIS A 214 6.90 9.07 -2.89
CA HIS A 214 7.06 8.17 -4.02
C HIS A 214 6.90 6.70 -3.60
N GLY A 215 6.02 5.96 -4.29
CA GLY A 215 5.74 4.55 -4.04
C GLY A 215 4.68 4.27 -2.98
N THR A 216 4.19 5.26 -2.23
CA THR A 216 3.06 5.07 -1.31
C THR A 216 1.72 4.98 -2.03
N GLY A 217 1.61 5.57 -3.23
CA GLY A 217 0.41 5.48 -4.07
C GLY A 217 0.06 4.06 -4.48
N LEU A 218 1.04 3.20 -4.73
CA LEU A 218 0.81 1.78 -5.04
C LEU A 218 0.24 1.02 -3.84
N LEU A 219 0.73 1.33 -2.63
CA LEU A 219 0.13 0.76 -1.41
C LEU A 219 -1.31 1.22 -1.22
N ALA A 220 -1.62 2.47 -1.59
CA ALA A 220 -2.98 2.99 -1.54
C ALA A 220 -3.91 2.26 -2.51
N THR A 221 -3.47 1.97 -3.74
CA THR A 221 -4.29 1.20 -4.69
C THR A 221 -4.46 -0.25 -4.24
N ILE A 222 -3.40 -0.91 -3.78
CA ILE A 222 -3.48 -2.28 -3.25
C ILE A 222 -4.45 -2.34 -2.06
N GLY A 223 -4.35 -1.38 -1.13
CA GLY A 223 -5.27 -1.29 0.01
C GLY A 223 -6.72 -1.06 -0.41
N ALA A 224 -6.96 -0.28 -1.48
CA ALA A 224 -8.30 -0.05 -2.01
C ALA A 224 -8.87 -1.26 -2.77
N THR A 225 -8.05 -2.04 -3.47
CA THR A 225 -8.52 -3.20 -4.26
C THR A 225 -8.57 -4.51 -3.47
N ALA A 226 -7.81 -4.64 -2.38
CA ALA A 226 -7.71 -5.87 -1.60
C ALA A 226 -9.06 -6.47 -1.14
N PRO A 227 -10.06 -5.70 -0.67
CA PRO A 227 -11.34 -6.25 -0.23
C PRO A 227 -12.12 -6.94 -1.36
N PHE A 228 -11.99 -6.43 -2.59
CA PHE A 228 -12.68 -6.99 -3.75
C PHE A 228 -12.03 -8.29 -4.21
N VAL A 229 -10.70 -8.39 -4.13
CA VAL A 229 -9.97 -9.63 -4.50
C VAL A 229 -10.38 -10.81 -3.63
N GLY A 230 -10.69 -10.59 -2.35
CA GLY A 230 -11.16 -11.65 -1.45
C GLY A 230 -12.64 -12.04 -1.61
N LEU A 231 -13.40 -11.29 -2.42
CA LEU A 231 -14.83 -11.54 -2.66
C LEU A 231 -15.08 -12.41 -3.91
N PHE A 232 -14.10 -12.51 -4.82
CA PHE A 232 -14.14 -13.33 -6.04
C PHE A 232 -13.54 -14.72 -5.81
#